data_AF-A0AAD8MKM0-F1
#
_entry.id   AF-A0AAD8MKM0-F1
#
_cell.length_a   1.000
_cell.length_b   1.000
_cell.length_c   1.000
_cell.angle_alpha   90.00
_cell.angle_beta   90.00
_cell.angle_gamma   90.00
#
_symmetry.space_group_name_H-M   'P 1'
#
loop_
_entity.id
_entity.type
_entity.pdbx_description
1 polymer ?
#
loop_
_entity_poly.entity_id
_entity_poly.type
_entity_poly.pdbx_seq_one_letter_code
_entity_poly.pdbx_strand_id
1 'polypeptide(L)'
;MLATFLLVVGQNSRYSHVGKTFNRSHFSTSQNFNKILKVLNEIVVDFMVKPGSSTPEKIRESIRFFPYFKDCIGAIDGTNIPAMVSGRDTSSYREMDLKYHKANII
;
A
#
# COMPACT_ATOMS: atom_id res chain seq x y z
N MET A 1 3.49 -21.17 11.46
CA MET A 1 2.63 -20.61 10.41
C MET A 1 2.55 -19.09 10.49
N LEU A 2 2.19 -18.52 11.65
CA LEU A 2 2.20 -17.07 11.82
C LEU A 2 3.60 -16.44 11.68
N ALA A 3 4.64 -17.04 12.28
CA ALA A 3 6.01 -16.51 12.23
C ALA A 3 6.55 -16.33 10.80
N THR A 4 6.25 -17.24 9.87
CA THR A 4 6.68 -17.09 8.47
C THR A 4 5.94 -15.95 7.78
N PHE A 5 4.66 -15.74 8.10
CA PHE A 5 3.88 -14.61 7.57
C PHE A 5 4.44 -13.29 8.08
N LEU A 6 4.67 -13.18 9.40
CA LEU A 6 5.26 -12.00 10.03
C LEU A 6 6.67 -11.70 9.49
N LEU A 7 7.48 -12.71 9.20
CA LEU A 7 8.80 -12.51 8.58
C LEU A 7 8.69 -11.97 7.15
N VAL A 8 7.73 -12.46 6.36
CA VAL A 8 7.47 -11.95 5.01
C VAL A 8 7.02 -10.50 5.06
N VAL A 9 5.99 -10.16 5.85
CA VAL A 9 5.42 -8.79 5.85
C VAL A 9 6.24 -7.79 6.64
N GLY A 10 6.83 -8.21 7.77
CA GLY A 10 7.56 -7.32 8.67
C GLY A 10 8.95 -6.93 8.17
N GLN A 11 9.57 -7.77 7.34
CA GLN A 11 10.91 -7.53 6.80
C GLN A 11 10.97 -7.52 5.27
N ASN A 12 9.81 -7.58 4.58
CA ASN A 12 9.73 -7.77 3.13
C ASN A 12 10.60 -8.95 2.65
N SER A 13 10.63 -10.03 3.44
CA SER A 13 11.52 -11.16 3.19
C SER A 13 11.08 -11.99 2.00
N ARG A 14 12.05 -12.32 1.13
CA ARG A 14 11.82 -13.29 0.04
C ARG A 14 11.51 -14.67 0.62
N TYR A 15 10.62 -15.41 -0.05
CA TYR A 15 10.25 -16.77 0.36
C TYR A 15 11.43 -17.74 0.44
N SER A 16 12.50 -17.51 -0.31
CA SER A 16 13.72 -18.33 -0.23
C SER A 16 14.44 -18.16 1.11
N HIS A 17 14.44 -16.95 1.67
CA HIS A 17 15.01 -16.66 2.98
C HIS A 17 14.16 -17.27 4.10
N VAL A 18 12.84 -17.13 4.00
CA VAL A 18 11.87 -17.71 4.94
C VAL A 18 11.94 -19.24 4.92
N GLY A 19 12.02 -19.83 3.73
CA GLY A 19 12.14 -21.27 3.55
C GLY A 19 13.41 -21.85 4.18
N LYS A 20 14.55 -21.15 4.05
CA LYS A 20 15.80 -21.50 4.73
C LYS A 20 15.68 -21.40 6.26
N THR A 21 15.07 -20.33 6.76
CA THR A 21 14.95 -20.06 8.20
C THR A 21 14.05 -21.08 8.91
N PHE A 22 12.93 -21.45 8.28
CA PHE A 22 11.93 -22.31 8.90
C PHE A 22 11.91 -23.74 8.34
N ASN A 23 12.87 -24.09 7.48
CA ASN A 23 12.95 -25.36 6.75
C ASN A 23 11.62 -25.74 6.06
N ARG A 24 11.06 -24.78 5.29
CA ARG A 24 9.78 -24.95 4.58
C ARG A 24 9.93 -24.69 3.08
N SER A 25 9.09 -25.35 2.30
CA SER A 25 9.02 -25.10 0.86
C SER A 25 8.35 -23.75 0.57
N HIS A 26 8.61 -23.23 -0.63
CA HIS A 26 7.93 -22.04 -1.15
C HIS A 26 6.41 -22.24 -1.22
N PHE A 27 5.95 -23.43 -1.61
CA PHE A 27 4.54 -23.76 -1.69
C PHE A 27 3.86 -23.71 -0.32
N SER A 28 4.44 -24.36 0.69
CA SER A 28 3.89 -24.32 2.06
C SER A 28 3.89 -22.91 2.64
N THR A 29 4.93 -22.12 2.37
CA THR A 29 5.02 -20.70 2.79
C THR A 29 3.92 -19.86 2.14
N SER A 30 3.71 -20.02 0.83
CA SER A 30 2.66 -19.32 0.08
C SER A 30 1.24 -19.73 0.53
N GLN A 31 0.97 -21.01 0.73
CA GLN A 31 -0.33 -21.47 1.24
C GLN A 31 -0.64 -20.85 2.60
N ASN A 32 0.33 -20.87 3.49
CA ASN A 32 0.20 -20.30 4.82
C ASN A 32 0.00 -18.78 4.78
N PHE A 33 0.76 -18.08 3.92
CA PHE A 33 0.60 -16.64 3.70
C PHE A 33 -0.84 -16.29 3.28
N ASN A 34 -1.37 -17.02 2.29
CA ASN A 34 -2.75 -16.82 1.81
C ASN A 34 -3.79 -17.16 2.87
N LYS A 35 -3.59 -18.20 3.68
CA LYS A 35 -4.50 -18.55 4.79
C LYS A 35 -4.59 -17.41 5.81
N ILE A 36 -3.45 -16.86 6.22
CA ILE A 36 -3.41 -15.77 7.20
C ILE A 36 -4.00 -14.48 6.62
N LEU A 37 -3.73 -14.17 5.35
CA LEU A 37 -4.37 -13.04 4.68
C LEU A 37 -5.90 -13.12 4.67
N LYS A 38 -6.47 -14.31 4.43
CA LYS A 38 -7.93 -14.49 4.46
C LYS A 38 -8.51 -14.19 5.84
N VAL A 39 -7.90 -14.75 6.89
CA VAL A 39 -8.31 -14.52 8.27
C VAL A 39 -8.18 -13.03 8.64
N LEU A 40 -7.09 -12.38 8.24
CA LEU A 40 -6.91 -10.95 8.47
C LEU A 40 -7.98 -10.11 7.75
N ASN A 41 -8.35 -10.48 6.53
CA ASN A 41 -9.37 -9.77 5.76
C ASN A 41 -10.77 -9.89 6.39
N GLU A 42 -11.08 -11.04 6.99
CA GLU A 42 -12.32 -11.25 7.74
C GLU A 42 -12.35 -10.38 9.02
N ILE A 43 -11.23 -10.34 9.75
CA ILE A 43 -11.11 -9.58 11.01
C ILE A 43 -11.02 -8.07 10.75
N VAL A 44 -10.46 -7.65 9.61
CA VAL A 44 -10.26 -6.23 9.28
C VAL A 44 -11.55 -5.42 9.36
N VAL A 45 -12.69 -6.01 9.04
CA VAL A 45 -14.00 -5.32 9.05
C VAL A 45 -14.39 -4.89 10.47
N ASP A 46 -14.02 -5.68 11.47
CA ASP A 46 -14.36 -5.41 12.88
C ASP A 46 -13.37 -4.44 13.55
N PHE A 47 -12.13 -4.40 13.06
CA PHE A 47 -11.04 -3.64 13.70
C PHE A 47 -10.59 -2.39 12.94
N MET A 48 -10.87 -2.27 11.63
CA MET A 48 -10.55 -1.07 10.88
C MET A 48 -11.70 -0.06 10.94
N VAL A 49 -11.39 1.12 11.49
CA VAL A 49 -12.23 2.30 11.34
C VAL A 49 -12.26 2.65 9.85
N LYS A 50 -13.46 2.69 9.25
CA LYS A 50 -13.61 3.23 7.91
C LYS A 50 -13.10 4.68 7.92
N PRO A 51 -12.17 5.07 7.04
CA PRO A 51 -11.78 6.47 6.92
C PRO A 51 -13.04 7.33 6.74
N GLY A 52 -13.07 8.49 7.37
CA GLY A 52 -14.18 9.42 7.24
C GLY A 52 -14.48 9.67 5.77
N SER A 53 -15.77 9.80 5.42
CA SER A 53 -16.24 9.87 4.03
C SER A 53 -15.87 11.18 3.31
N SER A 54 -14.93 11.96 3.84
CA SER A 54 -14.61 13.29 3.34
C SER A 54 -13.18 13.37 2.85
N THR A 55 -13.02 13.99 1.69
CA THR A 55 -11.72 14.40 1.16
C THR A 55 -10.96 15.21 2.23
N PRO A 56 -9.70 14.85 2.55
CA PRO A 56 -8.89 15.59 3.51
C PRO A 56 -8.86 17.09 3.19
N GLU A 57 -8.92 17.92 4.22
CA GLU A 57 -9.07 19.38 4.09
C GLU A 57 -7.97 20.02 3.24
N LYS A 58 -6.72 19.56 3.37
CA LYS A 58 -5.56 20.00 2.57
C LYS A 58 -5.76 19.87 1.05
N ILE A 59 -6.55 18.88 0.61
CA ILE A 59 -6.86 18.68 -0.81
C ILE A 59 -8.09 19.50 -1.20
N ARG A 60 -9.08 19.57 -0.31
CA ARG A 60 -10.31 20.35 -0.50
C ARG A 60 -10.02 21.84 -0.69
N GLU A 61 -9.01 22.36 0.00
CA GLU A 61 -8.55 23.74 -0.12
C GLU A 61 -7.66 24.00 -1.34
N SER A 62 -7.12 22.95 -1.97
CA SER A 62 -6.24 23.10 -3.12
C SER A 62 -7.03 23.15 -4.42
N ILE A 63 -7.10 24.34 -5.04
CA ILE A 63 -7.72 24.54 -6.38
C ILE A 63 -7.13 23.60 -7.43
N ARG A 64 -5.84 23.26 -7.30
CA ARG A 64 -5.13 22.40 -8.24
C ARG A 64 -5.48 20.92 -8.07
N PHE A 65 -5.66 20.44 -6.84
CA PHE A 65 -5.86 19.02 -6.56
C PHE A 65 -7.33 18.65 -6.38
N PHE A 66 -8.16 19.57 -5.88
CA PHE A 66 -9.57 19.32 -5.61
C PHE A 66 -10.37 18.74 -6.79
N PRO A 67 -10.22 19.20 -8.05
CA PRO A 67 -10.97 18.62 -9.17
C PRO A 67 -10.64 17.16 -9.45
N TYR A 68 -9.41 16.72 -9.14
CA TYR A 68 -8.93 15.37 -9.39
C TYR A 68 -9.22 14.39 -8.24
N PHE A 69 -9.37 14.93 -7.02
CA PHE A 69 -9.50 14.13 -5.80
C PHE A 69 -10.81 14.39 -5.05
N LYS A 70 -11.81 14.95 -5.74
CA LYS A 70 -13.15 15.14 -5.21
C LYS A 70 -13.74 13.77 -4.86
N ASP A 71 -14.26 13.65 -3.63
CA ASP A 71 -14.84 12.41 -3.09
C ASP A 71 -13.84 11.24 -2.94
N CYS A 72 -12.52 11.51 -3.03
CA CYS A 72 -11.50 10.50 -2.76
C CYS A 72 -11.34 10.24 -1.27
N ILE A 73 -11.61 8.99 -0.88
CA ILE A 73 -11.49 8.46 0.48
C ILE A 73 -10.31 7.48 0.49
N GLY A 74 -9.10 7.97 0.69
CA GLY A 74 -7.93 7.10 0.91
C GLY A 74 -6.89 7.13 -0.22
N ALA A 75 -5.66 7.44 0.20
CA ALA A 75 -4.34 7.28 -0.42
C ALA A 75 -3.40 8.41 0.02
N ILE A 76 -3.94 9.52 0.51
CA ILE A 76 -3.17 10.73 0.84
C ILE A 76 -2.78 10.78 2.33
N ASP A 77 -3.12 9.76 3.12
CA ASP A 77 -2.65 9.61 4.51
C ASP A 77 -1.21 9.05 4.59
N GLY A 78 -0.37 9.35 3.61
CA GLY A 78 1.05 8.95 3.59
C GLY A 78 1.33 7.51 3.12
N THR A 79 0.31 6.71 2.78
CA THR A 79 0.50 5.39 2.16
C THR A 79 0.88 5.55 0.68
N ASN A 80 2.13 5.94 0.43
CA ASN A 80 2.69 6.01 -0.92
C ASN A 80 2.80 4.59 -1.49
N ILE A 81 1.84 4.20 -2.32
CA ILE A 81 1.93 2.96 -3.11
C ILE A 81 2.82 3.28 -4.31
N PRO A 82 3.98 2.61 -4.48
CA PRO A 82 4.82 2.82 -5.65
C PRO A 82 4.06 2.38 -6.91
N ALA A 83 3.67 3.36 -7.72
CA ALA A 83 3.05 3.12 -9.02
C ALA A 83 4.13 3.15 -10.11
N MET A 84 4.30 2.05 -10.85
CA MET A 84 5.18 2.01 -12.01
C MET A 84 4.36 2.14 -13.29
N VAL A 85 4.63 3.20 -14.05
CA VAL A 85 3.99 3.43 -15.35
C VAL A 85 4.79 2.74 -16.45
N SER A 86 4.10 2.10 -17.40
CA SER A 86 4.77 1.45 -18.55
C SER A 86 5.49 2.49 -19.42
N GLY A 87 6.64 2.11 -19.99
CA GLY A 87 7.65 3.03 -20.53
C GLY A 87 7.17 4.15 -21.45
N ARG A 88 6.06 3.95 -22.18
CA ARG A 88 5.53 4.93 -23.16
C ARG A 88 4.96 6.19 -22.52
N ASP A 89 4.41 6.10 -21.30
CA ASP A 89 3.77 7.25 -20.65
C ASP A 89 4.65 7.85 -19.54
N THR A 90 5.84 7.29 -19.29
CA THR A 90 6.70 7.66 -18.16
C THR A 90 7.11 9.13 -18.11
N SER A 91 7.24 9.81 -19.25
CA SER A 91 7.60 11.23 -19.30
C SER A 91 6.54 12.12 -18.64
N SER A 92 5.25 11.86 -18.90
CA SER A 92 4.13 12.65 -18.38
C SER A 92 3.93 12.49 -16.87
N TYR A 93 4.26 11.32 -16.31
CA TYR A 93 4.08 11.05 -14.88
C TYR A 93 5.31 11.43 -14.02
N ARG A 94 6.51 11.53 -14.60
CA ARG A 94 7.72 11.99 -13.89
C ARG A 94 7.63 13.45 -13.43
N GLU A 95 7.00 14.32 -14.23
CA GLU A 95 6.81 15.73 -13.86
C GLU A 95 5.78 15.90 -12.73
N MET A 96 4.76 15.04 -12.71
CA MET A 96 3.77 15.00 -11.63
C MET A 96 4.44 14.66 -10.30
N ASP A 97 5.29 13.63 -10.26
CA ASP A 97 5.98 13.14 -9.06
C ASP A 97 6.87 14.21 -8.40
N LEU A 98 7.65 14.94 -9.21
CA LEU A 98 8.43 16.10 -8.76
C LEU A 98 7.56 17.22 -8.18
N LYS A 99 6.36 17.40 -8.72
CA LYS A 99 5.42 18.44 -8.28
C LYS A 99 4.67 18.04 -7.01
N TYR A 100 4.46 16.74 -6.77
CA TYR A 100 3.95 16.19 -5.52
C TYR A 100 4.99 16.27 -4.40
N HIS A 101 6.25 15.97 -4.70
CA HIS A 101 7.32 16.09 -3.69
C HIS A 101 7.50 17.54 -3.23
N LYS A 102 7.39 18.52 -4.14
CA LYS A 102 7.39 19.94 -3.79
C LYS A 102 6.17 20.36 -2.97
N ALA A 103 4.98 19.82 -3.22
CA ALA A 103 3.75 20.16 -2.49
C ALA A 103 3.69 19.60 -1.05
N ASN A 104 4.57 18.64 -0.72
CA ASN A 104 4.71 18.09 0.64
C ASN A 104 5.87 18.72 1.44
N ILE A 105 6.63 19.65 0.85
CA ILE A 105 7.74 20.37 1.50
C ILE A 105 7.36 21.84 1.83
N ILE A 106 6.15 22.28 1.44
CA ILE A 106 5.57 23.59 1.79
C ILE A 106 4.45 23.40 2.82
#